data_AF-B8IZ49-F1
#
_entry.id   AF-B8IZ49-F1
#
_cell.length_a   1.000
_cell.length_b   1.000
_cell.length_c   1.000
_cell.angle_alpha   90.00
_cell.angle_beta   90.00
_cell.angle_gamma   90.00
#
_symmetry.space_group_name_H-M   'P 1'
#
loop_
_entity.id
_entity.type
_entity.pdbx_description
1 polymer ?
#
loop_
_entity_poly.entity_id
_entity_poly.type
_entity_poly.pdbx_seq_one_letter_code
_entity_poly.pdbx_strand_id
1 'polypeptide(L)'
;MTITLAGKASLATFRTVSLICCLVCGMLVAACGGAHTQPVSEPESAGPAHGVVPGKVAGHDLPATGEAVTGRSGGGDLSPVRPGLQAQPELPGNENVSEAGTSAMAPVWLPLAMRLAADGLSGPRVDALLGTLASTPSQSPMGRKMLELYKSRFMPRPPSAKPTSTTYYKGVVTEQNARLCRAFIAEHKQAFSQAQARYGVPSSVAVSLLFVETRLGKVLADVPENALYTLASMAVSRDPSQIDQWLPRMPGYEEHMDWLQETMPKRADWAYKEVRALVRHILQDDLDPQYLPSSIYGAVGLCQFMPSNIAAYGADGDDDGKVDLFHVPDAVASLSNYLVRHGWKPGISRAQQHKVLMTYNRSTVYANTILALADLVQKSEAAAGKAAARGRPEKSAASGKGGKARPSGVNAGQGS
;
A
#
# COMPACT_ATOMS: atom_id res chain seq x y z
N MET A 1 54.12 -16.88 5.24
CA MET A 1 53.22 -18.05 5.31
C MET A 1 51.81 -17.57 5.02
N THR A 2 51.37 -17.85 3.80
CA THR A 2 50.07 -17.49 3.24
C THR A 2 49.20 -18.75 3.32
N ILE A 3 48.00 -18.66 3.89
CA ILE A 3 46.98 -19.70 3.70
C ILE A 3 45.69 -19.03 3.24
N THR A 4 45.40 -19.28 1.97
CA THR A 4 44.18 -18.98 1.23
C THR A 4 43.14 -20.06 1.53
N LEU A 5 41.88 -19.69 1.78
CA LEU A 5 40.75 -20.60 1.57
C LEU A 5 39.63 -19.85 0.84
N ALA A 6 39.48 -20.24 -0.42
CA ALA A 6 38.41 -19.83 -1.32
C ALA A 6 37.19 -20.76 -1.10
N GLY A 7 36.01 -20.16 -0.90
CA GLY A 7 34.73 -20.86 -0.94
C GLY A 7 33.80 -20.15 -1.93
N LYS A 8 33.75 -20.65 -3.17
CA LYS A 8 32.81 -20.19 -4.21
C LYS A 8 31.38 -20.62 -3.83
N ALA A 9 30.56 -19.69 -3.37
CA ALA A 9 29.11 -19.88 -3.32
C ALA A 9 28.50 -19.52 -4.68
N SER A 10 27.79 -20.48 -5.27
CA SER A 10 27.24 -20.45 -6.62
C SER A 10 26.15 -19.40 -6.80
N LEU A 11 26.33 -18.52 -7.80
CA LEU A 11 25.44 -17.43 -8.21
C LEU A 11 24.13 -17.91 -8.89
N ALA A 12 23.88 -19.22 -8.94
CA ALA A 12 22.79 -19.81 -9.72
C ALA A 12 21.42 -19.85 -9.01
N THR A 13 21.38 -19.75 -7.68
CA THR A 13 20.12 -19.89 -6.91
C THR A 13 19.30 -18.61 -6.81
N PHE A 14 19.92 -17.43 -7.03
CA PHE A 14 19.22 -16.14 -6.95
C PHE A 14 18.39 -15.79 -8.20
N ARG A 15 18.74 -16.35 -9.37
CA ARG A 15 18.05 -16.01 -10.63
C ARG A 15 16.64 -16.60 -10.76
N THR A 16 16.35 -17.71 -10.08
CA THR A 16 15.02 -18.35 -10.13
C THR A 16 14.01 -17.69 -9.17
N VAL A 17 14.50 -16.98 -8.15
CA VAL A 17 13.65 -16.38 -7.09
C VAL A 17 13.12 -15.00 -7.50
N SER A 18 13.90 -14.21 -8.24
CA SER A 18 13.48 -12.90 -8.77
C SER A 18 12.37 -13.00 -9.84
N LEU A 19 12.29 -14.14 -10.54
CA LEU A 19 11.28 -14.37 -11.58
C LEU A 19 9.84 -14.48 -11.02
N ILE A 20 9.68 -14.87 -9.75
CA ILE A 20 8.36 -15.01 -9.11
C ILE A 20 7.79 -13.63 -8.74
N CYS A 21 8.63 -12.66 -8.36
CA CYS A 21 8.20 -11.27 -8.12
C CYS A 21 7.78 -10.58 -9.44
N CYS A 22 8.59 -10.74 -10.49
CA CYS A 22 8.29 -10.20 -11.82
C CYS A 22 7.03 -10.80 -12.48
N LEU A 23 6.69 -12.07 -12.22
CA LEU A 23 5.47 -12.70 -12.74
C LEU A 23 4.19 -12.26 -12.02
N VAL A 24 4.29 -11.82 -10.76
CA VAL A 24 3.16 -11.25 -10.02
C VAL A 24 2.93 -9.80 -10.48
N CYS A 25 3.97 -8.98 -10.66
CA CYS A 25 3.79 -7.60 -11.12
C CYS A 25 3.40 -7.48 -12.62
N GLY A 26 3.68 -8.50 -13.44
CA GLY A 26 3.42 -8.50 -14.89
C GLY A 26 1.96 -8.62 -15.35
N MET A 27 0.97 -8.66 -14.45
CA MET A 27 -0.46 -8.79 -14.80
C MET A 27 -1.33 -7.58 -14.43
N LEU A 28 -0.73 -6.41 -14.18
CA LEU A 28 -1.44 -5.12 -14.10
C LEU A 28 -1.82 -4.53 -15.47
N VAL A 29 -1.85 -5.37 -16.51
CA VAL A 29 -2.17 -4.97 -17.89
C VAL A 29 -3.56 -5.46 -18.25
N ALA A 30 -4.57 -4.63 -17.99
CA ALA A 30 -5.80 -4.50 -18.80
C ALA A 30 -6.90 -3.75 -18.03
N ALA A 31 -6.72 -2.47 -17.70
CA ALA A 31 -7.85 -1.62 -17.30
C ALA A 31 -7.70 -0.21 -17.87
N CYS A 32 -7.55 -0.14 -19.19
CA CYS A 32 -7.82 1.06 -19.98
C CYS A 32 -8.32 0.56 -21.34
N GLY A 33 -9.62 0.26 -21.40
CA GLY A 33 -10.35 -0.06 -22.62
C GLY A 33 -11.70 0.63 -22.51
N GLY A 34 -11.89 1.69 -23.28
CA GLY A 34 -13.14 2.43 -23.35
C GLY A 34 -14.28 1.51 -23.79
N ALA A 35 -15.40 1.59 -23.08
CA ALA A 35 -16.64 1.04 -23.59
C ALA A 35 -17.14 1.95 -24.72
N HIS A 36 -17.16 1.41 -25.93
CA HIS A 36 -17.92 1.94 -27.04
C HIS A 36 -19.41 1.94 -26.67
N THR A 37 -19.99 3.12 -26.48
CA THR A 37 -21.44 3.31 -26.59
C THR A 37 -21.76 3.60 -28.04
N GLN A 38 -22.41 2.63 -28.70
CA GLN A 38 -23.11 2.85 -29.97
C GLN A 38 -24.35 3.73 -29.73
N PRO A 39 -24.73 4.59 -30.70
CA PRO A 39 -25.71 5.65 -30.48
C PRO A 39 -27.13 5.10 -30.49
N VAL A 40 -27.95 5.57 -29.56
CA VAL A 40 -29.41 5.38 -29.59
C VAL A 40 -30.00 6.49 -30.43
N SER A 41 -30.81 6.10 -31.41
CA SER A 41 -31.55 6.97 -32.31
C SER A 41 -32.54 7.86 -31.56
N GLU A 42 -32.49 9.16 -31.82
CA GLU A 42 -33.57 10.11 -31.52
C GLU A 42 -34.73 9.93 -32.52
N PRO A 43 -35.97 10.25 -32.12
CA PRO A 43 -36.94 10.82 -33.03
C PRO A 43 -37.13 12.33 -32.75
N GLU A 44 -37.16 13.09 -33.85
CA GLU A 44 -37.51 14.51 -33.95
C GLU A 44 -38.89 14.83 -33.34
N SER A 45 -39.04 16.01 -32.71
CA SER A 45 -39.67 17.18 -33.37
C SER A 45 -40.21 18.25 -32.39
N ALA A 46 -40.21 19.48 -32.92
CA ALA A 46 -41.02 20.66 -32.59
C ALA A 46 -40.49 21.66 -31.52
N GLY A 47 -40.31 22.89 -32.01
CA GLY A 47 -39.65 24.03 -31.36
C GLY A 47 -40.54 24.95 -30.49
N PRO A 48 -40.12 26.22 -30.28
CA PRO A 48 -40.28 26.93 -29.01
C PRO A 48 -41.39 28.00 -29.00
N ALA A 49 -41.82 28.41 -27.80
CA ALA A 49 -42.56 29.66 -27.60
C ALA A 49 -42.21 30.35 -26.26
N HIS A 50 -41.99 31.66 -26.38
CA HIS A 50 -41.70 32.66 -25.35
C HIS A 50 -42.81 32.83 -24.29
N GLY A 51 -42.43 33.31 -23.10
CA GLY A 51 -43.37 33.89 -22.13
C GLY A 51 -42.69 34.50 -20.90
N VAL A 52 -42.88 35.81 -20.71
CA VAL A 52 -42.28 36.72 -19.71
C VAL A 52 -43.27 36.96 -18.54
N VAL A 53 -42.82 36.73 -17.27
CA VAL A 53 -42.95 37.54 -15.99
C VAL A 53 -44.35 38.02 -15.49
N PRO A 54 -44.64 38.44 -14.20
CA PRO A 54 -44.08 38.23 -12.83
C PRO A 54 -45.09 37.83 -11.69
N GLY A 55 -44.55 37.49 -10.50
CA GLY A 55 -44.94 38.13 -9.21
C GLY A 55 -45.70 37.29 -8.18
N LYS A 56 -45.18 37.17 -6.94
CA LYS A 56 -45.76 37.69 -5.67
C LYS A 56 -44.95 37.28 -4.42
N VAL A 57 -44.99 38.19 -3.44
CA VAL A 57 -44.23 38.34 -2.18
C VAL A 57 -44.84 37.59 -1.00
N ALA A 58 -43.98 37.12 -0.06
CA ALA A 58 -44.08 37.15 1.42
C ALA A 58 -42.97 36.22 2.00
N GLY A 59 -42.18 36.48 3.05
CA GLY A 59 -42.24 37.41 4.17
C GLY A 59 -41.97 36.64 5.47
N HIS A 60 -41.12 37.17 6.38
CA HIS A 60 -40.72 36.74 7.74
C HIS A 60 -39.44 35.89 7.89
N ASP A 61 -38.53 36.10 8.84
CA ASP A 61 -38.24 37.19 9.80
C ASP A 61 -36.80 36.93 10.33
N LEU A 62 -36.04 38.00 10.62
CA LEU A 62 -34.83 38.01 11.45
C LEU A 62 -35.22 38.45 12.89
N PRO A 63 -34.34 38.33 13.91
CA PRO A 63 -33.45 39.47 14.16
C PRO A 63 -32.03 39.12 14.64
N ALA A 64 -31.13 40.06 14.38
CA ALA A 64 -29.81 40.21 14.99
C ALA A 64 -29.88 41.24 16.12
N THR A 65 -28.98 41.17 17.10
CA THR A 65 -28.48 42.34 17.84
C THR A 65 -27.06 42.07 18.33
N GLY A 66 -26.13 42.97 17.97
CA GLY A 66 -24.86 43.15 18.68
C GLY A 66 -24.95 44.36 19.61
N GLU A 67 -24.01 44.49 20.55
CA GLU A 67 -23.62 45.76 21.13
C GLU A 67 -22.27 45.61 21.86
N ALA A 68 -21.42 46.61 21.67
CA ALA A 68 -20.20 46.88 22.43
C ALA A 68 -20.38 48.24 23.13
N VAL A 69 -19.70 48.48 24.28
CA VAL A 69 -19.09 49.77 24.70
C VAL A 69 -18.56 49.74 26.16
N THR A 70 -17.23 49.88 26.27
CA THR A 70 -16.33 50.68 27.15
C THR A 70 -16.44 50.83 28.70
N GLY A 71 -15.26 50.80 29.35
CA GLY A 71 -14.83 51.73 30.45
C GLY A 71 -14.11 51.09 31.67
N ARG A 72 -12.76 50.98 31.71
CA ARG A 72 -11.72 51.81 32.45
C ARG A 72 -11.80 51.71 34.00
N SER A 73 -10.76 51.44 34.81
CA SER A 73 -9.44 52.09 34.94
C SER A 73 -8.48 51.43 35.98
N GLY A 74 -7.17 51.41 35.68
CA GLY A 74 -6.01 51.70 36.59
C GLY A 74 -5.32 50.52 37.29
N GLY A 75 -3.99 50.40 37.43
CA GLY A 75 -2.80 51.20 37.12
C GLY A 75 -1.67 50.76 38.08
N GLY A 76 -0.43 50.58 37.62
CA GLY A 76 0.71 50.27 38.50
C GLY A 76 1.90 49.54 37.85
N ASP A 77 2.84 50.33 37.33
CA ASP A 77 4.21 49.95 36.98
C ASP A 77 5.05 49.71 38.26
N LEU A 78 6.16 48.96 38.16
CA LEU A 78 7.46 49.17 38.81
C LEU A 78 8.37 47.93 38.66
N SER A 79 9.44 48.08 37.86
CA SER A 79 10.66 47.25 37.91
C SER A 79 11.54 47.65 39.11
N PRO A 80 12.50 46.79 39.55
CA PRO A 80 13.90 47.25 39.50
C PRO A 80 14.99 46.17 39.23
N VAL A 81 15.94 46.56 38.37
CA VAL A 81 17.42 46.60 38.49
C VAL A 81 18.23 45.47 39.19
N ARG A 82 19.30 45.04 38.48
CA ARG A 82 20.39 44.09 38.80
C ARG A 82 21.44 44.60 39.82
N PRO A 83 22.29 43.70 40.36
CA PRO A 83 23.75 43.72 40.11
C PRO A 83 24.33 42.29 39.94
N GLY A 84 25.51 41.96 39.42
CA GLY A 84 26.70 42.68 38.95
C GLY A 84 27.64 41.69 38.22
N LEU A 85 28.63 42.25 37.53
CA LEU A 85 29.56 41.67 36.55
C LEU A 85 30.64 40.74 37.16
N GLN A 86 30.95 39.63 36.48
CA GLN A 86 32.33 39.14 36.29
C GLN A 86 32.46 38.50 34.89
N ALA A 87 33.53 38.87 34.20
CA ALA A 87 33.81 38.63 32.79
C ALA A 87 34.67 37.38 32.54
N GLN A 88 34.56 36.78 31.34
CA GLN A 88 35.62 36.21 30.48
C GLN A 88 35.02 35.26 29.41
N PRO A 89 35.69 34.98 28.27
CA PRO A 89 36.13 35.89 27.21
C PRO A 89 35.49 35.53 25.84
N GLU A 90 35.42 36.49 24.92
CA GLU A 90 35.02 36.28 23.51
C GLU A 90 36.07 35.51 22.71
N LEU A 91 35.62 34.69 21.75
CA LEU A 91 36.28 34.33 20.47
C LEU A 91 35.35 33.40 19.63
N PRO A 92 35.47 33.40 18.29
CA PRO A 92 34.81 34.32 17.37
C PRO A 92 33.61 33.67 16.65
N GLY A 93 32.75 34.52 16.08
CA GLY A 93 31.75 34.09 15.12
C GLY A 93 32.39 33.41 13.91
N ASN A 94 31.81 32.28 13.52
CA ASN A 94 31.84 31.89 12.13
C ASN A 94 30.47 31.33 11.78
N GLU A 95 29.77 32.11 10.97
CA GLU A 95 28.58 31.70 10.25
C GLU A 95 28.92 30.46 9.43
N ASN A 96 28.27 29.35 9.75
CA ASN A 96 28.00 28.27 8.82
C ASN A 96 26.92 27.38 9.45
N VAL A 97 25.74 27.96 9.59
CA VAL A 97 24.53 27.14 9.40
C VAL A 97 24.53 26.85 7.91
N SER A 98 25.13 25.71 7.54
CA SER A 98 25.03 25.18 6.19
C SER A 98 23.56 25.03 5.86
N GLU A 99 23.04 25.93 5.01
CA GLU A 99 21.86 25.67 4.20
C GLU A 99 22.09 24.30 3.56
N ALA A 100 21.29 23.31 3.95
CA ALA A 100 21.22 22.06 3.23
C ALA A 100 20.79 22.43 1.81
N GLY A 101 21.73 22.39 0.88
CA GLY A 101 21.53 22.87 -0.48
C GLY A 101 20.29 22.24 -1.09
N THR A 102 19.25 23.03 -1.29
CA THR A 102 18.15 22.70 -2.20
C THR A 102 18.76 22.53 -3.58
N SER A 103 19.06 21.29 -3.96
CA SER A 103 19.46 20.95 -5.31
C SER A 103 18.37 21.45 -6.25
N ALA A 104 18.72 22.41 -7.11
CA ALA A 104 17.79 22.94 -8.08
C ALA A 104 17.25 21.79 -8.97
N MET A 105 15.94 21.76 -9.17
CA MET A 105 15.27 20.76 -10.00
C MET A 105 15.89 20.73 -11.41
N ALA A 106 16.27 19.53 -11.88
CA ALA A 106 16.82 19.41 -13.22
C ALA A 106 15.78 19.81 -14.30
N PRO A 107 16.17 20.51 -15.38
CA PRO A 107 15.23 21.02 -16.39
C PRO A 107 14.32 19.96 -17.04
N VAL A 108 14.77 18.70 -17.09
CA VAL A 108 13.99 17.58 -17.63
C VAL A 108 12.69 17.34 -16.85
N TRP A 109 12.63 17.75 -15.59
CA TRP A 109 11.46 17.60 -14.71
C TRP A 109 10.50 18.80 -14.78
N LEU A 110 10.88 19.90 -15.43
CA LEU A 110 10.05 21.10 -15.54
C LEU A 110 8.65 20.81 -16.15
N PRO A 111 8.51 20.00 -17.23
CA PRO A 111 7.19 19.64 -17.75
C PRO A 111 6.32 18.89 -16.74
N LEU A 112 6.93 18.03 -15.91
CA LEU A 112 6.23 17.31 -14.85
C LEU A 112 5.79 18.29 -13.74
N ALA A 113 6.67 19.18 -13.30
CA ALA A 113 6.37 20.22 -12.32
C ALA A 113 5.21 21.12 -12.76
N MET A 114 5.21 21.55 -14.03
CA MET A 114 4.12 22.36 -14.59
C MET A 114 2.77 21.63 -14.59
N ARG A 115 2.76 20.33 -14.92
CA ARG A 115 1.53 19.53 -14.85
C ARG A 115 1.03 19.38 -13.41
N LEU A 116 1.93 19.08 -12.48
CA LEU A 116 1.59 18.98 -11.06
C LEU A 116 1.01 20.31 -10.53
N ALA A 117 1.63 21.44 -10.90
CA ALA A 117 1.14 22.77 -10.53
C ALA A 117 -0.26 23.05 -11.11
N ALA A 118 -0.53 22.65 -12.35
CA ALA A 118 -1.86 22.74 -12.94
C ALA A 118 -2.93 21.91 -12.20
N ASP A 119 -2.52 20.85 -11.51
CA ASP A 119 -3.37 20.00 -10.65
C ASP A 119 -3.36 20.44 -9.17
N GLY A 120 -2.83 21.64 -8.87
CA GLY A 120 -2.78 22.23 -7.53
C GLY A 120 -1.69 21.68 -6.62
N LEU A 121 -0.68 21.01 -7.18
CA LEU A 121 0.49 20.48 -6.46
C LEU A 121 1.74 21.28 -6.86
N SER A 122 2.01 22.37 -6.14
CA SER A 122 3.16 23.24 -6.37
C SER A 122 3.73 23.78 -5.06
N GLY A 123 4.89 24.45 -5.14
CA GLY A 123 5.51 25.15 -4.02
C GLY A 123 6.70 24.38 -3.43
N PRO A 124 7.32 24.93 -2.37
CA PRO A 124 8.67 24.50 -1.94
C PRO A 124 8.80 23.01 -1.62
N ARG A 125 7.77 22.39 -1.05
CA ARG A 125 7.78 20.94 -0.77
C ARG A 125 7.77 20.11 -2.06
N VAL A 126 6.99 20.50 -3.07
CA VAL A 126 6.97 19.80 -4.38
C VAL A 126 8.29 20.03 -5.12
N ASP A 127 8.81 21.25 -5.08
CA ASP A 127 10.08 21.57 -5.73
C ASP A 127 11.24 20.79 -5.09
N ALA A 128 11.26 20.68 -3.76
CA ALA A 128 12.21 19.85 -3.03
C ALA A 128 12.08 18.37 -3.41
N LEU A 129 10.86 17.83 -3.49
CA LEU A 129 10.61 16.45 -3.93
C LEU A 129 11.18 16.19 -5.32
N LEU A 130 10.89 17.06 -6.30
CA LEU A 130 11.41 16.92 -7.66
C LEU A 130 12.91 17.18 -7.73
N GLY A 131 13.46 17.99 -6.82
CA GLY A 131 14.91 18.21 -6.66
C GLY A 131 15.67 16.97 -6.19
N THR A 132 15.00 15.97 -5.59
CA THR A 132 15.63 14.68 -5.23
C THR A 132 15.84 13.75 -6.42
N LEU A 133 15.19 14.02 -7.56
CA LEU A 133 15.26 13.16 -8.74
C LEU A 133 16.61 13.31 -9.43
N ALA A 134 17.15 12.19 -9.94
CA ALA A 134 18.34 12.22 -10.77
C ALA A 134 18.13 13.13 -11.99
N SER A 135 19.20 13.74 -12.50
CA SER A 135 19.13 14.72 -13.60
C SER A 135 18.72 14.13 -14.95
N THR A 136 18.76 12.80 -15.08
CA THR A 136 18.43 12.06 -16.30
C THR A 136 17.34 11.04 -15.97
N PRO A 137 16.18 11.02 -16.66
CA PRO A 137 15.15 10.03 -16.43
C PRO A 137 15.62 8.61 -16.74
N SER A 138 15.15 7.63 -15.97
CA SER A 138 15.36 6.22 -16.29
C SER A 138 14.50 5.81 -17.49
N GLN A 139 15.12 5.23 -18.52
CA GLN A 139 14.37 4.63 -19.64
C GLN A 139 13.64 3.36 -19.22
N SER A 140 14.04 2.77 -18.10
CA SER A 140 13.73 1.40 -17.74
C SER A 140 12.23 1.14 -17.49
N PRO A 141 11.48 2.00 -16.77
CA PRO A 141 10.05 1.78 -16.54
C PRO A 141 9.24 1.80 -17.84
N MET A 142 9.43 2.83 -18.67
CA MET A 142 8.74 2.95 -19.96
C MET A 142 9.20 1.87 -20.94
N GLY A 143 10.51 1.62 -21.04
CA GLY A 143 11.06 0.60 -21.92
C GLY A 143 10.56 -0.82 -21.61
N ARG A 144 10.50 -1.21 -20.33
CA ARG A 144 9.87 -2.49 -19.91
C ARG A 144 8.41 -2.53 -20.33
N LYS A 145 7.68 -1.44 -20.10
CA LYS A 145 6.26 -1.37 -20.42
C LYS A 145 6.00 -1.52 -21.91
N MET A 146 6.75 -0.81 -22.73
CA MET A 146 6.62 -0.85 -24.18
C MET A 146 7.02 -2.22 -24.74
N LEU A 147 8.09 -2.82 -24.24
CA LEU A 147 8.50 -4.18 -24.62
C LEU A 147 7.40 -5.22 -24.31
N GLU A 148 6.75 -5.11 -23.15
CA GLU A 148 5.66 -5.99 -22.75
C GLU A 148 4.45 -5.88 -23.70
N LEU A 149 3.99 -4.65 -23.95
CA LEU A 149 2.87 -4.37 -24.84
C LEU A 149 3.18 -4.76 -26.28
N TYR A 150 4.40 -4.51 -26.74
CA TYR A 150 4.87 -4.87 -28.07
C TYR A 150 4.81 -6.38 -28.28
N LYS A 151 5.36 -7.15 -27.33
CA LYS A 151 5.28 -8.63 -27.37
C LYS A 151 3.85 -9.12 -27.39
N SER A 152 2.97 -8.53 -26.58
CA SER A 152 1.55 -8.91 -26.59
C SER A 152 0.86 -8.59 -27.92
N ARG A 153 1.26 -7.51 -28.60
CA ARG A 153 0.58 -7.00 -29.80
C ARG A 153 1.08 -7.64 -31.10
N PHE A 154 2.39 -7.86 -31.20
CA PHE A 154 3.08 -8.26 -32.43
C PHE A 154 3.75 -9.63 -32.33
N MET A 155 3.87 -10.21 -31.13
CA MET A 155 4.44 -11.53 -30.89
C MET A 155 3.57 -12.39 -29.95
N PRO A 156 2.26 -12.52 -30.22
CA PRO A 156 1.37 -13.26 -29.34
C PRO A 156 1.80 -14.72 -29.26
N ARG A 157 1.86 -15.26 -28.05
CA ARG A 157 2.18 -16.68 -27.84
C ARG A 157 0.95 -17.54 -28.17
N PRO A 158 1.14 -18.75 -28.70
CA PRO A 158 0.05 -19.71 -28.83
C PRO A 158 -0.63 -19.95 -27.48
N PRO A 159 -1.95 -20.22 -27.46
CA PRO A 159 -2.67 -20.58 -26.24
C PRO A 159 -1.99 -21.76 -25.54
N SER A 160 -1.85 -21.69 -24.21
CA SER A 160 -1.37 -22.85 -23.45
C SER A 160 -2.42 -23.95 -23.48
N ALA A 161 -2.04 -25.17 -23.86
CA ALA A 161 -2.94 -26.33 -23.90
C ALA A 161 -3.33 -26.89 -22.51
N LYS A 162 -2.76 -26.36 -21.41
CA LYS A 162 -2.99 -26.90 -20.06
C LYS A 162 -4.07 -26.10 -19.31
N PRO A 163 -5.09 -26.77 -18.74
CA PRO A 163 -6.10 -26.09 -17.93
C PRO A 163 -5.45 -25.45 -16.70
N THR A 164 -5.64 -24.14 -16.54
CA THR A 164 -5.00 -23.32 -15.50
C THR A 164 -5.72 -23.39 -14.14
N SER A 165 -6.91 -24.00 -14.08
CA SER A 165 -7.86 -23.81 -12.97
C SER A 165 -7.38 -24.30 -11.60
N THR A 166 -6.44 -25.24 -11.54
CA THR A 166 -5.92 -25.79 -10.27
C THR A 166 -4.44 -25.50 -10.02
N THR A 167 -3.79 -24.71 -10.87
CA THR A 167 -2.36 -24.44 -10.72
C THR A 167 -2.12 -23.31 -9.70
N TYR A 168 -1.15 -23.52 -8.81
CA TYR A 168 -0.60 -22.53 -7.88
C TYR A 168 0.93 -22.67 -7.79
N TYR A 169 1.63 -21.68 -7.27
CA TYR A 169 3.08 -21.72 -7.10
C TYR A 169 3.47 -22.65 -5.94
N LYS A 170 3.84 -23.90 -6.24
CA LYS A 170 4.21 -24.91 -5.24
C LYS A 170 5.37 -24.49 -4.32
N GLY A 171 6.31 -23.68 -4.82
CA GLY A 171 7.40 -23.14 -4.00
C GLY A 171 6.95 -22.08 -2.98
N VAL A 172 5.77 -21.47 -3.19
CA VAL A 172 5.16 -20.51 -2.26
C VAL A 172 4.27 -21.25 -1.25
N VAL A 173 3.47 -22.21 -1.73
CA VAL A 173 2.54 -22.98 -0.89
C VAL A 173 3.28 -24.14 -0.21
N THR A 174 3.96 -23.82 0.89
CA THR A 174 4.71 -24.78 1.71
C THR A 174 4.39 -24.60 3.19
N GLU A 175 4.55 -25.66 3.98
CA GLU A 175 4.36 -25.60 5.43
C GLU A 175 5.37 -24.65 6.10
N GLN A 176 6.59 -24.52 5.53
CA GLN A 176 7.57 -23.56 6.00
C GLN A 176 7.08 -22.12 5.86
N ASN A 177 6.53 -21.75 4.70
CA ASN A 177 6.00 -20.41 4.48
C ASN A 177 4.73 -20.15 5.29
N ALA A 178 3.88 -21.17 5.47
CA ALA A 178 2.72 -21.08 6.35
C ALA A 178 3.12 -20.80 7.81
N ARG A 179 4.21 -21.41 8.31
CA ARG A 179 4.78 -21.09 9.63
C ARG A 179 5.26 -19.64 9.72
N LEU A 180 5.94 -19.13 8.68
CA LEU A 180 6.36 -17.72 8.63
C LEU A 180 5.15 -16.78 8.71
N CYS A 181 4.08 -17.08 7.96
CA CYS A 181 2.85 -16.30 7.99
C CYS A 181 2.20 -16.30 9.38
N ARG A 182 2.13 -17.46 10.06
CA ARG A 182 1.60 -17.53 11.43
C ARG A 182 2.45 -16.77 12.44
N ALA A 183 3.78 -16.87 12.33
CA ALA A 183 4.69 -16.12 13.18
C ALA A 183 4.48 -14.60 13.00
N PHE A 184 4.33 -14.15 11.76
CA PHE A 184 4.06 -12.75 11.43
C PHE A 184 2.70 -12.28 11.96
N ILE A 185 1.65 -13.10 11.87
CA ILE A 185 0.37 -12.80 12.53
C ILE A 185 0.55 -12.68 14.04
N ALA A 186 1.30 -13.59 14.66
CA ALA A 186 1.51 -13.58 16.11
C ALA A 186 2.31 -12.34 16.58
N GLU A 187 3.30 -11.92 15.80
CA GLU A 187 4.09 -10.71 16.02
C GLU A 187 3.22 -9.45 15.90
N HIS A 188 2.37 -9.38 14.87
CA HIS A 188 1.49 -8.23 14.59
C HIS A 188 0.04 -8.51 14.99
N LYS A 189 -0.17 -9.21 16.11
CA LYS A 189 -1.48 -9.75 16.51
C LYS A 189 -2.57 -8.69 16.56
N GLN A 190 -2.25 -7.49 17.08
CA GLN A 190 -3.19 -6.40 17.20
C GLN A 190 -3.69 -5.93 15.81
N ALA A 191 -2.77 -5.59 14.91
CA ALA A 191 -3.08 -5.18 13.54
C ALA A 191 -3.98 -6.19 12.80
N PHE A 192 -3.61 -7.47 12.81
CA PHE A 192 -4.40 -8.51 12.15
C PHE A 192 -5.78 -8.71 12.81
N SER A 193 -5.85 -8.65 14.14
CA SER A 193 -7.12 -8.81 14.86
C SER A 193 -8.07 -7.63 14.59
N GLN A 194 -7.55 -6.41 14.62
CA GLN A 194 -8.31 -5.18 14.32
C GLN A 194 -8.79 -5.17 12.87
N ALA A 195 -7.90 -5.47 11.91
CA ALA A 195 -8.28 -5.52 10.50
C ALA A 195 -9.31 -6.62 10.22
N GLN A 196 -9.15 -7.81 10.80
CA GLN A 196 -10.14 -8.88 10.66
C GLN A 196 -11.49 -8.48 11.26
N ALA A 197 -11.51 -7.83 12.44
CA ALA A 197 -12.74 -7.36 13.07
C ALA A 197 -13.42 -6.27 12.23
N ARG A 198 -12.65 -5.33 11.68
CA ARG A 198 -13.14 -4.18 10.92
C ARG A 198 -13.65 -4.56 9.52
N TYR A 199 -12.94 -5.46 8.84
CA TYR A 199 -13.17 -5.76 7.41
C TYR A 199 -13.74 -7.15 7.15
N GLY A 200 -13.71 -8.07 8.13
CA GLY A 200 -14.20 -9.43 7.95
C GLY A 200 -13.36 -10.29 6.99
N VAL A 201 -12.16 -9.83 6.65
CA VAL A 201 -11.15 -10.58 5.90
C VAL A 201 -10.35 -11.44 6.89
N PRO A 202 -10.29 -12.78 6.73
CA PRO A 202 -9.51 -13.62 7.63
C PRO A 202 -8.02 -13.25 7.61
N SER A 203 -7.37 -13.24 8.78
CA SER A 203 -5.93 -12.95 8.90
C SER A 203 -5.08 -13.86 8.03
N SER A 204 -5.49 -15.12 7.84
CA SER A 204 -4.82 -16.06 6.96
C SER A 204 -4.82 -15.64 5.48
N VAL A 205 -5.89 -14.99 5.02
CA VAL A 205 -5.99 -14.45 3.65
C VAL A 205 -5.12 -13.20 3.53
N ALA A 206 -5.27 -12.28 4.47
CA ALA A 206 -4.49 -11.04 4.50
C ALA A 206 -2.97 -11.31 4.53
N VAL A 207 -2.49 -12.18 5.43
CA VAL A 207 -1.07 -12.51 5.53
C VAL A 207 -0.57 -13.27 4.30
N SER A 208 -1.40 -14.12 3.70
CA SER A 208 -1.00 -14.87 2.50
C SER A 208 -0.87 -13.96 1.29
N LEU A 209 -1.72 -12.93 1.19
CA LEU A 209 -1.60 -11.88 0.19
C LEU A 209 -0.30 -11.10 0.39
N LEU A 210 -0.04 -10.58 1.60
CA LEU A 210 1.24 -9.90 1.91
C LEU A 210 2.46 -10.77 1.65
N PHE A 211 2.37 -12.07 1.95
CA PHE A 211 3.45 -13.00 1.66
C PHE A 211 3.70 -13.12 0.16
N VAL A 212 2.63 -13.24 -0.65
CA VAL A 212 2.73 -13.35 -2.11
C VAL A 212 3.30 -12.07 -2.71
N GLU A 213 2.85 -10.90 -2.27
CA GLU A 213 3.31 -9.59 -2.76
C GLU A 213 4.78 -9.32 -2.41
N THR A 214 5.14 -9.36 -1.12
CA THR A 214 6.41 -8.79 -0.64
C THR A 214 7.21 -9.71 0.26
N ARG A 215 6.78 -10.97 0.42
CA ARG A 215 7.34 -11.90 1.42
C ARG A 215 7.31 -11.27 2.81
N LEU A 216 6.19 -10.62 3.15
CA LEU A 216 5.97 -9.94 4.43
C LEU A 216 6.93 -8.77 4.63
N GLY A 217 7.09 -7.92 3.60
CA GLY A 217 7.98 -6.76 3.63
C GLY A 217 9.47 -7.06 3.44
N LYS A 218 9.87 -8.32 3.24
CA LYS A 218 11.28 -8.68 2.98
C LYS A 218 11.75 -8.32 1.56
N VAL A 219 10.81 -8.19 0.63
CA VAL A 219 11.06 -7.84 -0.77
C VAL A 219 10.10 -6.71 -1.14
N LEU A 220 10.56 -5.48 -0.99
CA LEU A 220 9.78 -4.26 -1.29
C LEU A 220 10.17 -3.59 -2.61
N ALA A 221 11.34 -3.94 -3.15
CA ALA A 221 11.89 -3.35 -4.35
C ALA A 221 12.29 -4.41 -5.38
N ASP A 222 11.86 -4.23 -6.62
CA ASP A 222 12.35 -5.00 -7.78
C ASP A 222 13.46 -4.27 -8.55
N VAL A 223 13.60 -2.96 -8.28
CA VAL A 223 14.53 -2.04 -8.92
C VAL A 223 15.27 -1.22 -7.87
N PRO A 224 16.49 -0.72 -8.17
CA PRO A 224 17.20 0.18 -7.25
C PRO A 224 16.57 1.57 -7.16
N GLU A 225 15.66 1.89 -8.08
CA GLU A 225 14.95 3.16 -8.18
C GLU A 225 13.81 3.21 -7.16
N ASN A 226 13.54 4.39 -6.56
CA ASN A 226 12.36 4.57 -5.72
C ASN A 226 11.11 4.85 -6.57
N ALA A 227 9.93 4.73 -5.95
CA ALA A 227 8.64 4.88 -6.60
C ALA A 227 8.49 6.21 -7.35
N LEU A 228 8.92 7.31 -6.71
CA LEU A 228 8.80 8.65 -7.28
C LEU A 228 9.63 8.77 -8.56
N TYR A 229 10.89 8.35 -8.54
CA TYR A 229 11.77 8.41 -9.71
C TYR A 229 11.35 7.45 -10.81
N THR A 230 10.89 6.23 -10.47
CA THR A 230 10.33 5.27 -11.43
C THR A 230 9.12 5.85 -12.17
N LEU A 231 8.15 6.41 -11.44
CA LEU A 231 6.92 6.95 -12.02
C LEU A 231 7.17 8.28 -12.74
N ALA A 232 7.99 9.17 -12.17
CA ALA A 232 8.36 10.43 -12.80
C ALA A 232 9.07 10.20 -14.13
N SER A 233 10.03 9.26 -14.17
CA SER A 233 10.73 8.90 -15.40
C SER A 233 9.74 8.41 -16.46
N MET A 234 8.82 7.52 -16.08
CA MET A 234 7.80 7.03 -17.01
C MET A 234 6.83 8.13 -17.47
N ALA A 235 6.51 9.11 -16.62
CA ALA A 235 5.60 10.21 -16.94
C ALA A 235 6.20 11.21 -17.94
N VAL A 236 7.53 11.38 -17.97
CA VAL A 236 8.22 12.28 -18.91
C VAL A 236 8.71 11.57 -20.18
N SER A 237 8.77 10.24 -20.20
CA SER A 237 9.10 9.43 -21.39
C SER A 237 7.87 9.27 -22.31
N ARG A 238 7.66 10.23 -23.21
CA ARG A 238 6.52 10.29 -24.13
C ARG A 238 6.87 9.92 -25.57
N ASP A 239 8.15 10.00 -25.95
CA ASP A 239 8.64 9.76 -27.31
C ASP A 239 9.58 8.53 -27.38
N PRO A 240 9.53 7.69 -28.44
CA PRO A 240 10.38 6.50 -28.56
C PRO A 240 11.89 6.77 -28.46
N SER A 241 12.37 7.94 -28.88
CA SER A 241 13.78 8.31 -28.73
C SER A 241 14.24 8.37 -27.27
N GLN A 242 13.31 8.53 -26.32
CA GLN A 242 13.61 8.55 -24.88
C GLN A 242 13.76 7.15 -24.28
N ILE A 243 13.55 6.09 -25.06
CA ILE A 243 13.79 4.68 -24.68
C ILE A 243 14.66 3.96 -25.71
N ASP A 244 15.55 4.67 -26.39
CA ASP A 244 16.41 4.16 -27.46
C ASP A 244 17.18 2.88 -27.08
N GLN A 245 17.64 2.74 -25.83
CA GLN A 245 18.34 1.54 -25.34
C GLN A 245 17.43 0.30 -25.25
N TRP A 246 16.11 0.50 -25.28
CA TRP A 246 15.11 -0.56 -25.22
C TRP A 246 14.53 -0.93 -26.58
N LEU A 247 14.56 -0.02 -27.56
CA LEU A 247 14.02 -0.27 -28.90
C LEU A 247 14.60 -1.54 -29.55
N PRO A 248 15.92 -1.83 -29.52
CA PRO A 248 16.48 -3.05 -30.09
C PRO A 248 15.98 -4.36 -29.46
N ARG A 249 15.29 -4.30 -28.32
CA ARG A 249 14.69 -5.49 -27.67
C ARG A 249 13.32 -5.85 -28.26
N MET A 250 12.78 -5.02 -29.14
CA MET A 250 11.52 -5.20 -29.87
C MET A 250 11.87 -5.47 -31.34
N PRO A 251 12.01 -6.74 -31.78
CA PRO A 251 12.47 -7.03 -33.13
C PRO A 251 11.51 -6.48 -34.18
N GLY A 252 12.03 -5.73 -35.16
CA GLY A 252 11.23 -5.06 -36.19
C GLY A 252 10.53 -3.78 -35.74
N TYR A 253 10.95 -3.16 -34.62
CA TYR A 253 10.28 -1.97 -34.07
C TYR A 253 10.26 -0.80 -35.05
N GLU A 254 11.22 -0.71 -35.97
CA GLU A 254 11.30 0.33 -36.99
C GLU A 254 10.03 0.37 -37.85
N GLU A 255 9.41 -0.78 -38.12
CA GLU A 255 8.14 -0.90 -38.87
C GLU A 255 6.91 -0.54 -38.02
N HIS A 256 7.09 -0.30 -36.72
CA HIS A 256 6.02 -0.09 -35.74
C HIS A 256 6.20 1.20 -34.95
N MET A 257 6.99 2.15 -35.47
CA MET A 257 7.26 3.44 -34.83
C MET A 257 5.98 4.26 -34.59
N ASP A 258 5.04 4.26 -35.53
CA ASP A 258 3.75 4.95 -35.37
C ASP A 258 2.98 4.43 -34.15
N TRP A 259 2.96 3.11 -33.95
CA TRP A 259 2.30 2.50 -32.79
C TRP A 259 3.01 2.86 -31.48
N LEU A 260 4.34 2.93 -31.47
CA LEU A 260 5.11 3.36 -30.30
C LEU A 260 4.81 4.83 -29.98
N GLN A 261 4.84 5.71 -30.97
CA GLN A 261 4.52 7.15 -30.85
C GLN A 261 3.09 7.39 -30.35
N GLU A 262 2.13 6.57 -30.76
CA GLU A 262 0.74 6.67 -30.27
C GLU A 262 0.57 6.11 -28.86
N THR A 263 1.29 5.03 -28.53
CA THR A 263 1.08 4.28 -27.29
C THR A 263 1.83 4.89 -26.10
N MET A 264 3.07 5.37 -26.29
CA MET A 264 3.91 5.89 -25.21
C MET A 264 3.27 7.08 -24.46
N PRO A 265 2.69 8.09 -25.13
CA PRO A 265 1.99 9.18 -24.44
C PRO A 265 0.87 8.70 -23.53
N LYS A 266 0.10 7.68 -23.94
CA LYS A 266 -0.98 7.09 -23.12
C LYS A 266 -0.43 6.43 -21.86
N ARG A 267 0.76 5.83 -21.93
CA ARG A 267 1.44 5.21 -20.77
C ARG A 267 2.08 6.26 -19.86
N ALA A 268 2.65 7.31 -20.44
CA ALA A 268 3.14 8.46 -19.69
C ALA A 268 2.01 9.19 -18.95
N ASP A 269 0.82 9.33 -19.56
CA ASP A 269 -0.34 9.94 -18.90
C ASP A 269 -0.94 9.07 -17.80
N TRP A 270 -0.87 7.74 -17.94
CA TRP A 270 -1.16 6.84 -16.83
C TRP A 270 -0.16 7.02 -15.69
N ALA A 271 1.14 7.01 -15.98
CA ALA A 271 2.19 7.20 -14.96
C ALA A 271 2.07 8.56 -14.26
N TYR A 272 1.71 9.61 -14.99
CA TYR A 272 1.45 10.93 -14.41
C TYR A 272 0.35 10.90 -13.34
N LYS A 273 -0.75 10.14 -13.56
CA LYS A 273 -1.81 10.00 -12.55
C LYS A 273 -1.28 9.36 -11.27
N GLU A 274 -0.36 8.40 -11.39
CA GLU A 274 0.29 7.74 -10.26
C GLU A 274 1.30 8.65 -9.56
N VAL A 275 2.11 9.42 -10.30
CA VAL A 275 2.99 10.46 -9.72
C VAL A 275 2.16 11.44 -8.90
N ARG A 276 1.08 11.95 -9.47
CA ARG A 276 0.20 12.91 -8.81
C ARG A 276 -0.40 12.35 -7.52
N ALA A 277 -0.83 11.09 -7.53
CA ALA A 277 -1.36 10.42 -6.35
C ALA A 277 -0.27 10.23 -5.29
N LEU A 278 0.93 9.80 -5.70
CA LEU A 278 2.07 9.61 -4.81
C LEU A 278 2.53 10.92 -4.17
N VAL A 279 2.65 12.01 -4.95
CA VAL A 279 3.04 13.33 -4.43
C VAL A 279 2.00 13.82 -3.43
N ARG A 280 0.69 13.68 -3.70
CA ARG A 280 -0.33 14.00 -2.69
C ARG A 280 -0.12 13.23 -1.40
N HIS A 281 0.06 11.93 -1.52
CA HIS A 281 0.22 11.05 -0.37
C HIS A 281 1.44 11.39 0.47
N ILE A 282 2.61 11.58 -0.17
CA ILE A 282 3.84 12.01 0.51
C ILE A 282 3.62 13.32 1.27
N LEU A 283 2.94 14.29 0.67
CA LEU A 283 2.70 15.59 1.29
C LEU A 283 1.69 15.52 2.45
N GLN A 284 0.66 14.68 2.34
CA GLN A 284 -0.40 14.51 3.32
C GLN A 284 0.09 13.77 4.57
N ASP A 285 0.80 12.66 4.38
CA ASP A 285 1.20 11.76 5.47
C ASP A 285 2.65 12.00 5.95
N ASP A 286 3.35 12.96 5.32
CA ASP A 286 4.73 13.35 5.60
C ASP A 286 5.71 12.17 5.51
N LEU A 287 5.58 11.41 4.43
CA LEU A 287 6.44 10.26 4.15
C LEU A 287 7.82 10.71 3.68
N ASP A 288 8.88 9.96 4.03
CA ASP A 288 10.22 10.21 3.51
C ASP A 288 10.31 9.77 2.04
N PRO A 289 10.48 10.70 1.09
CA PRO A 289 10.56 10.38 -0.34
C PRO A 289 11.80 9.56 -0.71
N GLN A 290 12.84 9.57 0.13
CA GLN A 290 14.05 8.76 -0.09
C GLN A 290 13.81 7.28 0.21
N TYR A 291 12.84 6.97 1.08
CA TYR A 291 12.51 5.61 1.48
C TYR A 291 11.18 5.14 0.88
N LEU A 292 11.12 5.10 -0.45
CA LEU A 292 9.96 4.59 -1.21
C LEU A 292 10.35 3.44 -2.14
N PRO A 293 10.80 2.28 -1.61
CA PRO A 293 11.08 1.13 -2.44
C PRO A 293 9.83 0.70 -3.22
N SER A 294 10.01 0.31 -4.48
CA SER A 294 8.90 0.00 -5.35
C SER A 294 9.13 -1.14 -6.33
N SER A 295 8.03 -1.63 -6.89
CA SER A 295 8.07 -2.50 -8.07
C SER A 295 8.65 -1.79 -9.29
N ILE A 296 8.90 -2.56 -10.35
CA ILE A 296 9.34 -2.07 -11.67
C ILE A 296 8.43 -0.99 -12.29
N TYR A 297 7.19 -0.83 -11.79
CA TYR A 297 6.20 0.14 -12.28
C TYR A 297 5.70 1.09 -11.18
N GLY A 298 6.34 1.14 -10.02
CA GLY A 298 6.03 2.11 -8.97
C GLY A 298 4.94 1.69 -7.98
N ALA A 299 4.66 0.39 -7.83
CA ALA A 299 3.82 -0.11 -6.74
C ALA A 299 4.60 -0.06 -5.42
N VAL A 300 3.95 0.34 -4.32
CA VAL A 300 4.59 0.65 -3.03
C VAL A 300 4.04 -0.16 -1.86
N GLY A 301 4.84 -0.25 -0.80
CA GLY A 301 4.44 -0.83 0.48
C GLY A 301 4.35 -2.36 0.47
N LEU A 302 3.95 -2.91 1.62
CA LEU A 302 3.81 -4.35 1.84
C LEU A 302 2.72 -4.97 0.95
N CYS A 303 1.71 -4.18 0.58
CA CYS A 303 0.59 -4.60 -0.26
C CYS A 303 0.80 -4.27 -1.75
N GLN A 304 1.92 -3.66 -2.16
CA GLN A 304 2.21 -3.34 -3.57
C GLN A 304 1.07 -2.58 -4.26
N PHE A 305 0.56 -1.54 -3.60
CA PHE A 305 -0.44 -0.67 -4.21
C PHE A 305 0.20 0.25 -5.23
N MET A 306 -0.47 0.43 -6.37
CA MET A 306 -0.24 1.63 -7.18
C MET A 306 -0.68 2.86 -6.35
N PRO A 307 0.03 4.00 -6.40
CA PRO A 307 -0.28 5.15 -5.55
C PRO A 307 -1.73 5.65 -5.63
N SER A 308 -2.38 5.56 -6.80
CA SER A 308 -3.79 5.92 -6.95
C SER A 308 -4.75 5.07 -6.12
N ASN A 309 -4.37 3.83 -5.78
CA ASN A 309 -5.14 2.97 -4.89
C ASN A 309 -5.12 3.46 -3.44
N ILE A 310 -4.09 4.21 -3.02
CA ILE A 310 -3.95 4.70 -1.64
C ILE A 310 -5.11 5.65 -1.32
N ALA A 311 -5.42 6.57 -2.21
CA ALA A 311 -6.54 7.49 -2.03
C ALA A 311 -7.92 6.79 -1.96
N ALA A 312 -8.06 5.63 -2.63
CA ALA A 312 -9.33 4.91 -2.70
C ALA A 312 -9.49 3.84 -1.60
N TYR A 313 -8.39 3.23 -1.19
CA TYR A 313 -8.39 2.01 -0.37
C TYR A 313 -7.42 2.05 0.80
N GLY A 314 -6.52 3.03 0.85
CA GLY A 314 -5.67 3.28 2.00
C GLY A 314 -6.50 3.42 3.27
N ALA A 315 -6.01 2.80 4.35
CA ALA A 315 -6.65 2.83 5.65
C ALA A 315 -5.58 2.86 6.73
N ASP A 316 -5.71 3.85 7.60
CA ASP A 316 -5.02 3.96 8.87
C ASP A 316 -5.46 2.80 9.77
N GLY A 317 -4.51 1.92 10.08
CA GLY A 317 -4.71 0.64 10.73
C GLY A 317 -4.44 0.67 12.23
N ASP A 318 -3.64 1.63 12.70
CA ASP A 318 -3.34 1.85 14.12
C ASP A 318 -3.88 3.18 14.68
N ASP A 319 -4.62 3.92 13.87
CA ASP A 319 -5.31 5.18 14.18
C ASP A 319 -4.32 6.32 14.55
N ASP A 320 -3.13 6.35 13.92
CA ASP A 320 -2.10 7.36 14.14
C ASP A 320 -2.29 8.66 13.31
N GLY A 321 -3.29 8.66 12.43
CA GLY A 321 -3.66 9.76 11.56
C GLY A 321 -2.98 9.73 10.18
N LYS A 322 -2.22 8.69 9.85
CA LYS A 322 -1.48 8.52 8.60
C LYS A 322 -1.83 7.21 7.91
N VAL A 323 -1.43 7.08 6.64
CA VAL A 323 -1.49 5.80 5.91
C VAL A 323 -0.09 5.44 5.38
N ASP A 324 0.75 4.84 6.21
CA ASP A 324 2.05 4.33 5.77
C ASP A 324 1.95 2.86 5.34
N LEU A 325 1.92 2.60 4.02
CA LEU A 325 1.88 1.22 3.49
C LEU A 325 3.16 0.40 3.74
N PHE A 326 4.21 0.99 4.28
CA PHE A 326 5.39 0.29 4.80
C PHE A 326 5.22 -0.14 6.26
N HIS A 327 4.21 0.40 6.95
CA HIS A 327 3.78 -0.01 8.28
C HIS A 327 2.75 -1.16 8.22
N VAL A 328 2.90 -2.15 9.10
CA VAL A 328 2.09 -3.39 9.05
C VAL A 328 0.60 -3.17 9.34
N PRO A 329 0.20 -2.43 10.40
CA PRO A 329 -1.19 -2.05 10.64
C PRO A 329 -1.89 -1.50 9.38
N ASP A 330 -1.29 -0.52 8.75
CA ASP A 330 -1.87 0.17 7.59
C ASP A 330 -1.88 -0.69 6.35
N ALA A 331 -0.83 -1.46 6.09
CA ALA A 331 -0.81 -2.38 4.97
C ALA A 331 -1.92 -3.44 5.08
N VAL A 332 -2.11 -4.02 6.27
CA VAL A 332 -3.15 -5.04 6.51
C VAL A 332 -4.55 -4.42 6.46
N ALA A 333 -4.72 -3.22 7.00
CA ALA A 333 -6.00 -2.51 6.94
C ALA A 333 -6.35 -2.13 5.49
N SER A 334 -5.39 -1.56 4.76
CA SER A 334 -5.55 -1.09 3.37
C SER A 334 -5.86 -2.24 2.41
N LEU A 335 -5.12 -3.35 2.47
CA LEU A 335 -5.42 -4.51 1.63
C LEU A 335 -6.78 -5.10 1.97
N SER A 336 -7.18 -5.11 3.25
CA SER A 336 -8.46 -5.66 3.67
C SER A 336 -9.62 -4.78 3.20
N ASN A 337 -9.46 -3.45 3.30
CA ASN A 337 -10.40 -2.47 2.76
C ASN A 337 -10.55 -2.64 1.24
N TYR A 338 -9.44 -2.83 0.51
CA TYR A 338 -9.47 -3.14 -0.92
C TYR A 338 -10.34 -4.37 -1.22
N LEU A 339 -10.12 -5.50 -0.52
CA LEU A 339 -10.89 -6.71 -0.76
C LEU A 339 -12.38 -6.51 -0.47
N VAL A 340 -12.75 -5.80 0.60
CA VAL A 340 -14.15 -5.49 0.93
C VAL A 340 -14.79 -4.62 -0.15
N ARG A 341 -14.10 -3.57 -0.63
CA ARG A 341 -14.57 -2.71 -1.72
C ARG A 341 -14.77 -3.47 -3.04
N HIS A 342 -14.09 -4.59 -3.21
CA HIS A 342 -14.23 -5.48 -4.37
C HIS A 342 -15.17 -6.68 -4.13
N GLY A 343 -15.93 -6.67 -3.03
CA GLY A 343 -17.01 -7.63 -2.78
C GLY A 343 -16.67 -8.75 -1.81
N TRP A 344 -15.56 -8.67 -1.09
CA TRP A 344 -15.31 -9.57 0.03
C TRP A 344 -16.38 -9.39 1.12
N LYS A 345 -16.93 -10.50 1.60
CA LYS A 345 -17.81 -10.55 2.78
C LYS A 345 -17.47 -11.80 3.59
N PRO A 346 -17.67 -11.80 4.92
CA PRO A 346 -17.55 -13.01 5.71
C PRO A 346 -18.41 -14.15 5.14
N GLY A 347 -17.87 -15.36 5.08
CA GLY A 347 -18.60 -16.56 4.66
C GLY A 347 -18.83 -16.71 3.14
N ILE A 348 -18.28 -15.84 2.29
CA ILE A 348 -18.38 -16.02 0.84
C ILE A 348 -17.75 -17.33 0.36
N SER A 349 -18.33 -17.89 -0.71
CA SER A 349 -17.86 -19.12 -1.33
C SER A 349 -16.43 -18.99 -1.85
N ARG A 350 -15.71 -20.11 -1.97
CA ARG A 350 -14.34 -20.13 -2.52
C ARG A 350 -14.25 -19.52 -3.92
N ALA A 351 -15.25 -19.74 -4.76
CA ALA A 351 -15.33 -19.14 -6.10
C ALA A 351 -15.42 -17.61 -6.04
N GLN A 352 -16.18 -17.06 -5.08
CA GLN A 352 -16.24 -15.61 -4.85
C GLN A 352 -14.93 -15.08 -4.28
N GLN A 353 -14.30 -15.76 -3.32
CA GLN A 353 -12.97 -15.37 -2.81
C GLN A 353 -11.96 -15.27 -3.95
N HIS A 354 -11.93 -16.27 -4.83
CA HIS A 354 -11.08 -16.28 -6.02
C HIS A 354 -11.41 -15.08 -6.94
N LYS A 355 -12.69 -14.82 -7.22
CA LYS A 355 -13.12 -13.69 -8.05
C LYS A 355 -12.66 -12.35 -7.47
N VAL A 356 -12.73 -12.17 -6.15
CA VAL A 356 -12.25 -10.94 -5.48
C VAL A 356 -10.74 -10.83 -5.63
N LEU A 357 -9.97 -11.89 -5.37
CA LEU A 357 -8.50 -11.86 -5.50
C LEU A 357 -8.03 -11.60 -6.93
N MET A 358 -8.81 -12.02 -7.94
CA MET A 358 -8.57 -11.70 -9.35
C MET A 358 -8.70 -10.20 -9.68
N THR A 359 -9.35 -9.40 -8.82
CA THR A 359 -9.40 -7.94 -8.97
C THR A 359 -8.10 -7.29 -8.55
N TYR A 360 -7.42 -7.86 -7.54
CA TYR A 360 -6.11 -7.42 -7.08
C TYR A 360 -5.03 -7.68 -8.14
N ASN A 361 -5.07 -8.88 -8.73
CA ASN A 361 -4.19 -9.29 -9.80
C ASN A 361 -4.93 -10.25 -10.73
N ARG A 362 -4.95 -9.97 -12.05
CA ARG A 362 -5.70 -10.77 -13.04
C ARG A 362 -5.03 -12.11 -13.39
N SER A 363 -4.59 -12.86 -12.39
CA SER A 363 -3.90 -14.15 -12.52
C SER A 363 -4.59 -15.24 -11.70
N THR A 364 -5.14 -16.26 -12.37
CA THR A 364 -5.75 -17.43 -11.70
C THR A 364 -4.74 -18.13 -10.79
N VAL A 365 -3.49 -18.25 -11.22
CA VAL A 365 -2.42 -18.90 -10.44
C VAL A 365 -2.10 -18.10 -9.18
N TYR A 366 -2.12 -16.77 -9.26
CA TYR A 366 -1.94 -15.88 -8.11
C TYR A 366 -3.06 -16.07 -7.08
N ALA A 367 -4.33 -15.96 -7.52
CA ALA A 367 -5.47 -16.11 -6.62
C ALA A 367 -5.48 -17.49 -5.96
N ASN A 368 -5.23 -18.56 -6.73
CA ASN A 368 -5.08 -19.92 -6.22
C ASN A 368 -3.94 -20.06 -5.21
N THR A 369 -2.82 -19.36 -5.41
CA THR A 369 -1.66 -19.42 -4.51
C THR A 369 -1.97 -18.81 -3.14
N ILE A 370 -2.59 -17.62 -3.12
CA ILE A 370 -3.00 -16.96 -1.86
C ILE A 370 -3.96 -17.87 -1.10
N LEU A 371 -4.97 -18.37 -1.80
CA LEU A 371 -6.03 -19.20 -1.26
C LEU A 371 -5.49 -20.53 -0.71
N ALA A 372 -4.58 -21.20 -1.42
CA ALA A 372 -3.97 -22.44 -0.96
C ALA A 372 -3.00 -22.21 0.22
N LEU A 373 -2.25 -21.11 0.23
CA LEU A 373 -1.40 -20.76 1.37
C LEU A 373 -2.25 -20.41 2.61
N ALA A 374 -3.35 -19.68 2.43
CA ALA A 374 -4.28 -19.32 3.51
C ALA A 374 -4.88 -20.57 4.18
N ASP A 375 -5.22 -21.60 3.41
CA ASP A 375 -5.71 -22.87 3.96
C ASP A 375 -4.66 -23.56 4.84
N LEU A 376 -3.38 -23.55 4.42
CA LEU A 376 -2.28 -24.10 5.22
C LEU A 376 -2.03 -23.30 6.51
N VAL A 377 -2.16 -21.97 6.44
CA VAL A 377 -2.05 -21.08 7.60
C VAL A 377 -3.13 -21.46 8.64
N GLN A 378 -4.39 -21.59 8.23
CA GLN A 378 -5.52 -21.93 9.10
C GLN A 378 -5.46 -23.35 9.69
N LYS A 379 -5.01 -24.34 8.89
CA LYS A 379 -5.07 -25.77 9.28
C LYS A 379 -4.30 -26.06 10.59
N SER A 380 -3.18 -25.38 10.84
CA SER A 380 -2.42 -25.60 12.07
C SER A 380 -3.01 -24.88 13.29
N GLU A 381 -3.71 -23.76 13.11
CA GLU A 381 -4.40 -23.06 14.20
C GLU A 381 -5.54 -23.91 14.75
N ALA A 382 -6.31 -24.55 13.85
CA ALA A 382 -7.36 -25.49 14.23
C ALA A 382 -6.81 -26.75 14.94
N ALA A 383 -5.62 -27.23 14.56
CA ALA A 383 -4.96 -28.35 15.23
C ALA A 383 -4.41 -27.96 16.62
N ALA A 384 -3.82 -26.77 16.75
CA ALA A 384 -3.32 -26.24 18.02
C ALA A 384 -4.44 -25.92 19.02
N GLY A 385 -5.55 -25.32 18.56
CA GLY A 385 -6.72 -25.05 19.39
C GLY A 385 -7.38 -26.33 19.93
N LYS A 386 -7.45 -27.38 19.11
CA LYS A 386 -7.93 -28.71 19.55
C LYS A 386 -6.98 -29.38 20.55
N ALA A 387 -5.67 -29.20 20.41
CA ALA A 387 -4.69 -29.73 21.37
C ALA A 387 -4.74 -28.98 22.71
N ALA A 388 -4.87 -27.65 22.69
CA ALA A 388 -5.02 -26.82 23.90
C ALA A 388 -6.33 -27.11 24.66
N ALA A 389 -7.44 -27.35 23.94
CA ALA A 389 -8.71 -27.75 24.54
C ALA A 389 -8.66 -29.15 25.19
N ARG A 390 -7.82 -30.06 24.68
CA ARG A 390 -7.59 -31.39 25.27
C ARG A 390 -6.62 -31.37 26.47
N GLY A 391 -5.83 -30.31 26.62
CA GLY A 391 -4.82 -30.17 27.67
C GLY A 391 -5.29 -29.46 28.96
N ARG A 392 -6.56 -29.04 29.04
CA ARG A 392 -7.11 -28.39 30.24
C ARG A 392 -7.93 -29.41 31.05
N PRO A 393 -7.43 -29.96 32.17
CA PRO A 393 -8.27 -30.80 33.01
C PRO A 393 -9.30 -29.93 33.73
N GLU A 394 -10.58 -30.23 33.55
CA GLU A 394 -11.64 -29.78 34.45
C GLU A 394 -11.33 -30.31 35.85
N LYS A 395 -10.86 -29.44 36.75
CA LYS A 395 -11.02 -29.69 38.19
C LYS A 395 -12.48 -29.42 38.55
N SER A 396 -13.32 -30.43 38.33
CA SER A 396 -14.62 -30.51 39.01
C SER A 396 -14.36 -30.89 40.48
N ALA A 397 -14.59 -29.93 41.37
CA ALA A 397 -14.61 -30.14 42.80
C ALA A 397 -15.89 -30.88 43.19
N ALA A 398 -15.76 -32.16 43.52
CA ALA A 398 -16.78 -32.91 44.25
C ALA A 398 -16.15 -33.42 45.55
N SER A 399 -16.28 -32.64 46.64
CA SER A 399 -16.00 -33.11 47.99
C SER A 399 -17.31 -33.61 48.61
N GLY A 400 -17.47 -34.93 48.60
CA GLY A 400 -18.57 -35.64 49.24
C GLY A 400 -18.36 -35.76 50.74
N LYS A 401 -19.40 -35.39 51.49
CA LYS A 401 -19.60 -35.65 52.94
C LYS A 401 -19.51 -37.14 53.27
N GLY A 402 -18.93 -37.47 54.43
CA GLY A 402 -19.06 -38.82 55.01
C GLY A 402 -18.23 -39.09 56.27
N GLY A 403 -18.41 -38.31 57.34
CA GLY A 403 -17.81 -38.61 58.66
C GLY A 403 -18.90 -38.75 59.72
N LYS A 404 -19.28 -39.99 60.03
CA LYS A 404 -20.34 -40.35 60.99
C LYS A 404 -19.73 -40.46 62.39
N ALA A 405 -20.19 -39.61 63.31
CA ALA A 405 -19.86 -39.66 64.73
C ALA A 405 -20.75 -40.69 65.47
N ARG A 406 -20.17 -41.44 66.40
CA ARG A 406 -20.85 -42.00 67.58
C ARG A 406 -19.85 -42.18 68.74
N PRO A 407 -20.32 -42.17 70.00
CA PRO A 407 -19.59 -41.59 71.13
C PRO A 407 -19.03 -42.63 72.11
N SER A 408 -18.01 -42.20 72.84
CA SER A 408 -17.45 -42.85 74.03
C SER A 408 -18.36 -42.62 75.25
N GLY A 409 -18.74 -43.72 75.91
CA GLY A 409 -19.53 -43.72 77.14
C GLY A 409 -19.25 -44.99 77.95
N VAL A 410 -18.35 -44.82 78.91
CA VAL A 410 -17.92 -45.63 80.08
C VAL A 410 -18.93 -46.67 80.60
N ASN A 411 -18.49 -47.90 80.92
CA ASN A 411 -18.48 -48.44 82.30
C ASN A 411 -17.80 -49.82 82.43
N ALA A 412 -16.76 -49.91 83.27
CA ALA A 412 -16.36 -51.11 84.00
C ALA A 412 -15.48 -50.69 85.19
N GLY A 413 -16.07 -50.68 86.39
CA GLY A 413 -15.39 -50.51 87.67
C GLY A 413 -16.20 -51.20 88.76
N GLN A 414 -15.69 -52.35 89.22
CA GLN A 414 -16.05 -53.00 90.49
C GLN A 414 -15.11 -52.47 91.58
N GLY A 415 -15.61 -52.33 92.82
CA GLY A 415 -14.82 -52.59 94.03
C GLY A 415 -14.63 -51.42 95.01
N SER A 416 -15.37 -51.54 96.12
CA SER A 416 -15.16 -50.97 97.48
C SER A 416 -15.64 -49.55 97.77
#